data_AF-A0A090VQJ9-F1
#
_entry.id   AF-A0A090VQJ9-F1
#
_cell.length_a   1.000
_cell.length_b   1.000
_cell.length_c   1.000
_cell.angle_alpha   90.00
_cell.angle_beta   90.00
_cell.angle_gamma   90.00
#
_symmetry.space_group_name_H-M   'P 1'
#
loop_
_entity.id
_entity.type
_entity.pdbx_description
1 polymer ?
#
loop_
_entity_poly.entity_id
_entity_poly.type
_entity_poly.pdbx_seq_one_letter_code
_entity_poly.pdbx_strand_id
1 'polypeptide(L)'
;MFLCWYVWHYLLNVDQSTSKSIEEKILEGCLIERPGWIRMSIHPTMTNEDIYFICDAIEKVALNYNDWGKDYEYHSAKNEFIHKANPNIEQTITKHWFRQ
;
A
#
# COMPACT_ATOMS: atom_id res chain seq x y z
N MET A 1 16.46 -5.80 2.58
CA MET A 1 16.33 -4.88 1.43
C MET A 1 16.74 -5.49 0.08
N PHE A 2 17.19 -6.76 0.01
CA PHE A 2 17.54 -7.42 -1.27
C PHE A 2 16.43 -8.27 -1.91
N LEU A 3 15.40 -8.67 -1.13
CA LEU A 3 14.32 -9.54 -1.65
C LEU A 3 13.29 -8.82 -2.54
N CYS A 4 13.15 -7.49 -2.39
CA CYS A 4 12.22 -6.69 -3.19
C CYS A 4 12.74 -6.45 -4.62
N TRP A 5 14.06 -6.53 -4.81
CA TRP A 5 14.73 -6.31 -6.09
C TRP A 5 14.33 -7.37 -7.13
N TYR A 6 14.34 -8.66 -6.78
CA TYR A 6 14.10 -9.74 -7.76
C TYR A 6 12.67 -9.79 -8.30
N VAL A 7 11.67 -9.59 -7.43
CA VAL A 7 10.26 -9.58 -7.85
C VAL A 7 10.00 -8.41 -8.77
N TRP A 8 10.61 -7.25 -8.50
CA TRP A 8 10.39 -6.03 -9.28
C TRP A 8 10.89 -6.15 -10.72
N HIS A 9 12.12 -6.63 -10.92
CA HIS A 9 12.68 -6.83 -12.26
C HIS A 9 11.89 -7.83 -13.08
N TYR A 10 11.49 -8.95 -12.47
CA TYR A 10 10.82 -10.03 -13.18
C TYR A 10 9.35 -9.72 -13.50
N LEU A 11 8.62 -9.10 -12.57
CA LEU A 11 7.18 -8.83 -12.75
C LEU A 11 6.91 -7.58 -13.59
N LEU A 12 7.76 -6.56 -13.53
CA LEU A 12 7.52 -5.26 -14.16
C LEU A 12 8.49 -4.94 -15.31
N ASN A 13 9.39 -5.87 -15.68
CA ASN A 13 10.35 -5.71 -16.77
C ASN A 13 11.18 -4.41 -16.67
N VAL A 14 11.53 -4.03 -15.44
CA VAL A 14 12.29 -2.80 -15.17
C VAL A 14 13.79 -3.09 -15.34
N ASP A 15 14.51 -2.24 -16.05
CA ASP A 15 15.96 -2.38 -16.25
C ASP A 15 16.77 -1.97 -15.02
N GLN A 16 17.97 -2.56 -14.87
CA GLN A 16 18.86 -2.38 -13.72
C GLN A 16 19.29 -0.92 -13.50
N SER A 17 19.38 -0.14 -14.57
CA SER A 17 19.64 1.31 -14.55
C SER A 17 18.51 2.11 -13.89
N THR A 18 17.26 1.76 -14.21
CA THR A 18 16.07 2.41 -13.66
C THR A 18 15.90 2.10 -12.18
N SER A 19 16.18 0.86 -11.76
CA SER A 19 16.18 0.48 -10.33
C SER A 19 17.22 1.27 -9.53
N LYS A 20 18.41 1.49 -10.08
CA LYS A 20 19.47 2.24 -9.41
C LYS A 20 19.15 3.73 -9.27
N SER A 21 18.54 4.33 -10.30
CA SER A 21 18.06 5.71 -10.22
C SER A 21 16.96 5.90 -9.17
N ILE A 22 16.06 4.91 -9.02
CA ILE A 22 15.03 4.93 -7.96
C ILE A 22 15.68 4.75 -6.58
N GLU A 23 16.69 3.88 -6.44
CA GLU A 23 17.43 3.69 -5.20
C GLU A 23 18.14 4.99 -4.75
N GLU A 24 18.79 5.70 -5.68
CA GLU A 24 19.46 6.98 -5.42
C GLU A 24 18.46 8.06 -4.96
N LYS A 25 17.29 8.18 -5.60
CA LYS A 25 16.24 9.12 -5.18
C LYS A 25 15.60 8.79 -3.82
N ILE A 26 15.54 7.51 -3.46
CA ILE A 26 15.08 7.07 -2.14
C ILE A 26 16.12 7.45 -1.07
N LEU A 27 17.42 7.33 -1.38
CA LEU A 27 18.51 7.75 -0.49
C LEU A 27 18.53 9.27 -0.27
N GLU A 28 18.10 10.04 -1.27
CA GLU A 28 17.91 11.50 -1.18
C GLU A 28 16.69 11.93 -0.35
N GLY A 29 15.95 10.99 0.23
CA GLY A 29 14.85 11.26 1.16
C GLY A 29 13.50 11.52 0.50
N CYS A 30 13.38 11.37 -0.83
CA CYS A 30 12.12 11.48 -1.53
C CYS A 30 11.36 10.13 -1.49
N LEU A 31 10.55 9.93 -0.44
CA LEU A 31 9.70 8.74 -0.31
C LEU A 31 8.45 8.78 -1.21
N ILE A 32 8.15 9.94 -1.82
CA ILE A 32 7.01 10.15 -2.73
C ILE A 32 7.17 9.34 -4.03
N GLU A 33 8.41 9.13 -4.48
CA GLU A 33 8.69 8.35 -5.69
C GLU A 33 8.81 6.85 -5.44
N ARG A 34 8.58 6.36 -4.22
CA ARG A 34 8.49 4.91 -4.02
C ARG A 34 7.22 4.41 -4.71
N PRO A 35 7.34 3.55 -5.75
CA PRO A 35 6.14 2.91 -6.28
C PRO A 35 5.49 2.11 -5.15
N GLY A 36 4.20 2.35 -4.93
CA GLY A 36 3.43 1.61 -3.96
C GLY A 36 3.20 0.18 -4.46
N TRP A 37 3.47 -0.81 -3.61
CA TRP A 37 3.19 -2.21 -3.91
C TRP A 37 2.07 -2.68 -2.98
N ILE A 38 1.02 -3.23 -3.55
CA ILE A 38 -0.01 -3.91 -2.78
C ILE A 38 0.30 -5.40 -2.83
N ARG A 39 0.66 -5.97 -1.68
CA ARG A 39 0.82 -7.42 -1.54
C ARG A 39 -0.49 -8.01 -1.03
N MET A 40 -1.16 -8.77 -1.88
CA MET A 40 -2.37 -9.51 -1.53
C MET A 40 -2.08 -11.01 -1.57
N SER A 41 -2.48 -11.74 -0.53
CA SER A 41 -2.40 -13.21 -0.48
C SER A 41 -3.78 -13.80 -0.75
N ILE A 42 -3.91 -14.58 -1.82
CA ILE A 42 -5.15 -15.28 -2.17
C ILE A 42 -5.01 -16.74 -1.74
N HIS A 43 -6.03 -17.28 -1.06
CA HIS A 43 -6.03 -18.66 -0.57
C HIS A 43 -6.96 -19.56 -1.41
N PRO A 44 -6.63 -20.84 -1.66
CA PRO A 44 -7.47 -21.76 -2.45
C PRO A 44 -8.84 -22.08 -1.85
N THR A 45 -9.11 -21.67 -0.61
CA THR A 45 -10.43 -21.84 0.04
C THR A 45 -11.36 -20.64 -0.18
N MET A 46 -10.91 -19.62 -0.91
CA MET A 46 -11.73 -18.47 -1.25
C MET A 46 -12.74 -18.86 -2.35
N THR A 47 -13.93 -18.29 -2.25
CA THR A 47 -14.99 -18.51 -3.22
C THR A 47 -14.83 -17.58 -4.43
N ASN A 48 -15.50 -17.89 -5.54
CA ASN A 48 -15.46 -17.00 -6.70
C ASN A 48 -16.07 -15.62 -6.36
N GLU A 49 -17.09 -15.61 -5.51
CA GLU A 49 -17.74 -14.41 -5.00
C GLU A 49 -16.75 -13.51 -4.24
N ASP A 50 -15.86 -14.08 -3.43
CA ASP A 50 -14.80 -13.33 -2.74
C ASP A 50 -13.85 -12.67 -3.75
N ILE A 51 -13.49 -13.39 -4.81
CA ILE A 51 -12.60 -12.86 -5.86
C ILE A 51 -13.28 -11.74 -6.64
N TYR A 52 -14.54 -11.91 -7.03
CA TYR A 52 -15.30 -10.87 -7.71
C TYR A 52 -15.44 -9.62 -6.85
N PHE A 53 -15.69 -9.79 -5.55
CA PHE A 53 -15.74 -8.68 -4.60
C PHE A 53 -14.40 -7.92 -4.54
N ILE A 54 -13.28 -8.65 -4.48
CA ILE A 54 -11.94 -8.03 -4.47
C ILE A 54 -11.69 -7.24 -5.76
N CYS A 55 -12.02 -7.81 -6.92
CA CYS A 55 -11.85 -7.14 -8.21
C CYS A 55 -12.68 -5.86 -8.29
N ASP A 56 -13.97 -5.93 -7.94
CA ASP A 56 -14.87 -4.77 -7.92
C ASP A 56 -14.40 -3.70 -6.92
N ALA A 57 -13.91 -4.10 -5.75
CA ALA A 57 -13.36 -3.17 -4.77
C ALA A 57 -12.11 -2.45 -5.31
N ILE A 58 -11.20 -3.16 -5.96
CA ILE A 58 -10.00 -2.56 -6.58
C ILE A 58 -10.41 -1.58 -7.68
N GLU A 59 -11.35 -1.97 -8.55
CA GLU A 59 -11.86 -1.10 -9.62
C GLU A 59 -12.49 0.17 -9.05
N LYS A 60 -13.34 0.04 -8.03
CA LYS A 60 -13.95 1.19 -7.36
C LYS A 60 -12.93 2.12 -6.73
N VAL A 61 -11.91 1.58 -6.06
CA VAL A 61 -10.82 2.40 -5.51
C VAL A 61 -10.09 3.12 -6.64
N ALA A 62 -9.75 2.43 -7.73
CA ALA A 62 -9.04 3.02 -8.86
C ALA A 62 -9.85 4.11 -9.58
N LEU A 63 -11.18 4.02 -9.61
CA LEU A 63 -12.06 5.02 -10.21
C LEU A 63 -12.29 6.22 -9.28
N ASN A 64 -12.34 6.01 -7.96
CA ASN A 64 -12.75 7.02 -6.99
C ASN A 64 -11.58 7.59 -6.15
N TYR A 65 -10.33 7.18 -6.40
CA TYR A 65 -9.17 7.54 -5.56
C TYR A 65 -9.00 9.07 -5.36
N ASN A 66 -9.33 9.87 -6.38
CA ASN A 66 -9.23 11.34 -6.29
C ASN A 66 -10.19 11.93 -5.26
N ASP A 67 -11.39 11.35 -5.15
CA ASP A 67 -12.40 11.83 -4.21
C ASP A 67 -12.21 11.20 -2.83
N TRP A 68 -12.01 9.89 -2.75
CA TRP A 68 -11.79 9.19 -1.47
C TRP A 68 -10.46 9.57 -0.82
N GLY A 69 -9.44 9.92 -1.61
CA GLY A 69 -8.16 10.40 -1.08
C GLY A 69 -8.26 11.72 -0.33
N LYS A 70 -9.29 12.55 -0.59
CA LYS A 70 -9.49 13.83 0.12
C LYS A 70 -9.81 13.65 1.59
N ASP A 71 -10.28 12.47 1.99
CA ASP A 71 -10.58 12.15 3.38
C ASP A 71 -9.34 11.73 4.18
N TYR A 72 -8.18 11.66 3.53
CA TYR A 72 -6.91 11.30 4.14
C TYR A 72 -5.92 12.47 4.12
N GLU A 73 -5.09 12.58 5.16
CA GLU A 73 -3.98 13.52 5.25
C GLU A 73 -2.65 12.76 5.34
N TYR A 74 -1.66 13.21 4.57
CA TYR A 74 -0.34 12.61 4.57
C TYR A 74 0.48 13.11 5.76
N HIS A 75 0.93 12.19 6.61
CA HIS A 75 1.77 12.47 7.77
C HIS A 75 3.23 12.12 7.45
N SER A 76 4.01 13.10 7.01
CA SER A 76 5.39 12.92 6.53
C SER A 76 6.34 12.26 7.53
N ALA A 77 6.20 12.53 8.83
CA ALA A 77 7.05 11.94 9.86
C ALA A 77 6.84 10.43 10.06
N LYS A 78 5.67 9.90 9.66
CA LYS A 78 5.35 8.47 9.73
C LYS A 78 5.29 7.81 8.34
N ASN A 79 5.25 8.62 7.29
CA ASN A 79 5.01 8.20 5.92
C ASN A 79 3.69 7.41 5.78
N GLU A 80 2.65 7.88 6.47
CA GLU A 80 1.33 7.24 6.55
C GLU A 80 0.23 8.22 6.13
N PHE A 81 -0.88 7.68 5.62
CA PHE A 81 -2.10 8.43 5.34
C PHE A 81 -3.10 8.21 6.48
N ILE A 82 -3.49 9.28 7.16
CA ILE A 82 -4.41 9.23 8.30
C ILE A 82 -5.76 9.78 7.88
N HIS A 83 -6.82 9.03 8.15
CA HIS A 83 -8.18 9.46 7.84
C HIS A 83 -8.62 10.62 8.76
N LYS A 84 -9.11 11.72 8.17
CA LYS A 84 -9.48 12.97 8.87
C LYS A 84 -10.49 12.76 9.99
N ALA A 85 -11.49 11.91 9.78
CA ALA A 85 -12.55 11.70 10.76
C ALA A 85 -12.17 10.76 11.91
N ASN A 86 -11.07 10.00 11.81
CA ASN A 86 -10.79 8.96 12.78
C ASN A 86 -9.28 8.67 12.94
N PRO A 87 -8.53 9.59 13.56
CA PRO A 87 -7.07 9.51 13.64
C PRO A 87 -6.53 8.41 14.56
N ASN A 88 -7.38 7.72 15.34
CA ASN A 88 -6.97 6.72 16.34
C ASN A 88 -7.82 5.43 16.28
N ILE A 89 -8.18 4.96 15.08
CA ILE A 89 -8.86 3.68 14.89
C ILE A 89 -8.06 2.54 15.52
N GLU A 90 -6.76 2.49 15.28
CA GLU A 90 -5.90 1.39 15.75
C GLU A 90 -5.88 1.27 17.28
N GLN A 91 -5.77 2.39 17.99
CA GLN A 91 -5.82 2.41 19.47
C GLN A 91 -7.18 1.91 19.99
N THR A 92 -8.25 2.19 19.25
CA THR A 92 -9.60 1.75 19.60
C THR A 92 -9.76 0.24 19.39
N ILE A 93 -9.30 -0.30 18.26
CA ILE A 93 -9.38 -1.73 17.93
C ILE A 93 -8.51 -2.55 18.89
N THR A 94 -7.30 -2.07 19.19
CA THR A 94 -6.31 -2.80 20.00
C THR A 94 -6.56 -2.72 21.51
N LYS A 95 -7.45 -1.82 21.96
CA LYS A 95 -7.77 -1.60 23.40
C LYS A 95 -8.24 -2.86 24.13
N HIS A 96 -8.72 -3.85 23.41
CA HIS A 96 -9.23 -5.10 23.97
C HIS A 96 -8.25 -6.27 23.85
N TRP A 97 -7.17 -6.14 23.07
CA TRP A 97 -6.26 -7.24 22.76
C TRP A 97 -5.39 -7.66 23.95
N PHE A 98 -5.14 -6.73 24.87
CA PHE A 98 -4.27 -6.95 26.04
C PHE A 98 -5.03 -6.99 27.36
N ARG A 99 -6.37 -7.13 27.33
CA ARG A 99 -7.14 -7.39 28.55
C ARG A 99 -7.01 -8.88 28.87
N GLN A 100 -6.15 -9.19 29.84
CA GLN A 100 -6.12 -10.47 30.55
C GLN A 100 -7.15 -10.47 31.68
#